data_AF-A0A961KAT6-F1
#
_entry.id   AF-A0A961KAT6-F1
#
_cell.length_a   1.000
_cell.length_b   1.000
_cell.length_c   1.000
_cell.angle_alpha   90.00
_cell.angle_beta   90.00
_cell.angle_gamma   90.00
#
_symmetry.space_group_name_H-M   'P 1'
#
loop_
_entity.id
_entity.type
_entity.pdbx_description
1 polymer ?
#
loop_
_entity_poly.entity_id
_entity_poly.type
_entity_poly.pdbx_seq_one_letter_code
_entity_poly.pdbx_strand_id
1 'polypeptide(L)'
;MERLQRWRAHGGWQEVWRHDSAATGTPMEFSIFLPEAATQGPRPVVWYLSGLTCSWANVTEKGEFRAACARLGLVFIAPDTSPRGVDVPDDPEGAYDFGLGAGFYVDATQAPWSRHYRMRSYVETELPALIAQHFPV
;
A
#
# COMPACT_ATOMS: atom_id res chain seq x y z
N MET A 1 -8.11 0.75 -11.51
CA MET A 1 -8.00 -0.14 -10.33
C MET A 1 -8.53 -1.52 -10.68
N GLU A 2 -7.84 -2.55 -10.24
CA GLU A 2 -8.20 -3.98 -10.39
C GLU A 2 -8.13 -4.66 -9.02
N ARG A 3 -9.17 -5.40 -8.63
CA ARG A 3 -9.12 -6.20 -7.39
C ARG A 3 -8.46 -7.54 -7.69
N LEU A 4 -7.31 -7.79 -7.08
CA LEU A 4 -6.56 -9.02 -7.24
C LEU A 4 -7.08 -10.13 -6.32
N GLN A 5 -7.34 -9.80 -5.05
CA GLN A 5 -7.68 -10.80 -4.03
C GLN A 5 -8.73 -10.27 -3.06
N ARG A 6 -9.52 -11.19 -2.48
CA ARG A 6 -10.56 -10.88 -1.49
C ARG A 6 -10.81 -12.05 -0.54
N TRP A 7 -10.81 -11.78 0.75
CA TRP A 7 -11.11 -12.76 1.80
C TRP A 7 -12.03 -12.19 2.87
N ARG A 8 -12.91 -13.04 3.41
CA ARG A 8 -13.73 -12.69 4.58
C ARG A 8 -12.90 -12.88 5.85
N ALA A 9 -12.88 -11.91 6.74
CA ALA A 9 -12.17 -12.03 8.03
C ALA A 9 -12.80 -11.11 9.08
N HIS A 10 -13.05 -11.63 10.30
CA HIS A 10 -13.61 -10.87 11.43
C HIS A 10 -14.85 -10.02 11.07
N GLY A 11 -15.76 -10.57 10.27
CA GLY A 11 -16.97 -9.86 9.78
C GLY A 11 -16.70 -8.82 8.69
N GLY A 12 -15.44 -8.46 8.43
CA GLY A 12 -15.03 -7.55 7.35
C GLY A 12 -14.54 -8.26 6.09
N TRP A 13 -13.98 -7.46 5.18
CA TRP A 13 -13.32 -7.90 3.95
C TRP A 13 -11.86 -7.45 3.95
N GLN A 14 -10.94 -8.40 3.80
CA GLN A 14 -9.56 -8.12 3.42
C GLN A 14 -9.48 -8.17 1.89
N GLU A 15 -8.99 -7.11 1.27
CA GLU A 15 -8.85 -7.02 -0.19
C GLU A 15 -7.43 -6.61 -0.56
N VAL A 16 -7.02 -6.96 -1.78
CA VAL A 16 -5.78 -6.52 -2.42
C VAL A 16 -6.13 -5.95 -3.77
N TRP A 17 -5.59 -4.77 -4.06
CA TRP A 17 -5.88 -4.02 -5.26
C TRP A 17 -4.60 -3.61 -5.97
N ARG A 18 -4.68 -3.55 -7.30
CA ARG A 18 -3.66 -2.98 -8.18
C ARG A 18 -4.19 -1.74 -8.87
N HIS A 19 -3.32 -0.77 -9.09
CA HIS A 19 -3.61 0.40 -9.93
C HIS A 19 -2.34 0.90 -10.62
N ASP A 20 -2.49 1.61 -11.72
CA ASP A 20 -1.37 2.23 -12.42
C ASP A 20 -1.05 3.57 -11.76
N SER A 21 0.07 3.65 -11.04
CA SER A 21 0.45 4.85 -10.31
C SER A 21 1.07 5.88 -11.24
N ALA A 22 0.53 7.09 -11.19
CA ALA A 22 1.11 8.25 -11.87
C ALA A 22 2.38 8.76 -11.16
N ALA A 23 2.46 8.69 -9.83
CA ALA A 23 3.64 9.13 -9.10
C ALA A 23 4.86 8.26 -9.38
N THR A 24 4.69 6.93 -9.38
CA THR A 24 5.79 5.99 -9.59
C THR A 24 5.97 5.58 -11.05
N GLY A 25 4.97 5.82 -11.91
CA GLY A 25 4.97 5.36 -13.29
C GLY A 25 4.96 3.83 -13.44
N THR A 26 4.48 3.12 -12.41
CA THR A 26 4.43 1.64 -12.36
C THR A 26 3.08 1.17 -11.83
N PRO A 27 2.66 -0.08 -12.13
CA PRO A 27 1.60 -0.71 -11.37
C PRO A 27 2.00 -0.80 -9.90
N MET A 28 1.11 -0.39 -9.00
CA MET A 28 1.29 -0.45 -7.56
C MET A 28 0.17 -1.27 -6.93
N GLU A 29 0.53 -2.02 -5.89
CA GLU A 29 -0.40 -2.83 -5.11
C GLU A 29 -0.53 -2.31 -3.68
N PHE A 30 -1.72 -2.47 -3.12
CA PHE A 30 -1.98 -2.22 -1.71
C PHE A 30 -3.02 -3.20 -1.18
N SER A 31 -2.98 -3.47 0.13
CA SER A 31 -4.05 -4.16 0.82
C SER A 31 -4.93 -3.19 1.60
N ILE A 32 -6.21 -3.54 1.71
CA ILE A 32 -7.20 -2.80 2.50
C ILE A 32 -8.07 -3.77 3.27
N PHE A 33 -8.25 -3.53 4.57
CA PHE A 33 -9.27 -4.18 5.38
C PHE A 33 -10.43 -3.24 5.62
N LEU A 34 -11.61 -3.68 5.20
CA LEU A 34 -12.89 -2.99 5.34
C LEU A 34 -13.70 -3.70 6.44
N PRO A 35 -13.89 -3.09 7.62
CA PRO A 35 -14.73 -3.67 8.67
C PRO A 35 -16.20 -3.68 8.22
N GLU A 36 -17.05 -4.52 8.82
CA GLU A 36 -18.48 -4.56 8.48
C GLU A 36 -19.17 -3.19 8.61
N ALA A 37 -18.76 -2.41 9.62
CA ALA A 37 -19.23 -1.05 9.84
C ALA A 37 -18.99 -0.11 8.64
N ALA A 38 -18.05 -0.40 7.75
CA ALA A 38 -17.81 0.37 6.53
C ALA A 38 -18.96 0.27 5.51
N THR A 39 -19.85 -0.71 5.66
CA THR A 39 -21.10 -0.79 4.88
C THR A 39 -22.13 0.26 5.29
N GLN A 40 -21.96 0.88 6.46
CA GLN A 40 -22.91 1.81 7.06
C GLN A 40 -22.48 3.29 6.90
N GLY A 41 -21.31 3.54 6.32
CA GLY A 41 -20.79 4.89 6.09
C GLY A 41 -19.28 5.00 6.27
N PRO A 42 -18.73 6.23 6.11
CA PRO A 42 -17.30 6.50 6.20
C PRO A 42 -16.67 6.05 7.53
N ARG A 43 -15.46 5.49 7.47
CA ARG A 43 -14.72 5.00 8.64
C ARG A 43 -13.31 5.61 8.70
N PRO A 44 -12.81 5.91 9.91
CA PRO A 44 -11.44 6.38 10.08
C PRO A 44 -10.42 5.35 9.55
N VAL A 45 -9.36 5.87 8.94
CA VAL A 45 -8.31 5.09 8.28
C VAL A 45 -7.04 5.04 9.12
N VAL A 46 -6.46 3.85 9.22
CA VAL A 46 -5.10 3.63 9.70
C VAL A 46 -4.22 3.25 8.52
N TRP A 47 -3.17 4.04 8.28
CA TRP A 47 -2.14 3.75 7.30
C TRP A 47 -0.98 3.04 7.97
N TYR A 48 -0.65 1.83 7.51
CA TYR A 48 0.52 1.09 7.97
C TYR A 48 1.58 1.05 6.88
N LEU A 49 2.72 1.65 7.17
CA LEU A 49 3.87 1.69 6.26
C LEU A 49 4.85 0.59 6.65
N SER A 50 4.95 -0.45 5.82
CA SER A 50 5.82 -1.60 6.05
C SER A 50 7.31 -1.24 5.98
N GLY A 51 8.17 -2.10 6.55
CA GLY A 51 9.62 -1.92 6.54
C GLY A 51 10.31 -2.46 5.28
N LEU A 52 11.64 -2.49 5.32
CA LEU A 52 12.49 -3.02 4.24
C LEU A 52 12.05 -4.43 3.79
N THR A 53 12.23 -4.69 2.50
CA THR A 53 11.96 -5.96 1.80
C THR A 53 10.49 -6.42 1.84
N CYS A 54 9.60 -5.69 2.49
CA CYS A 54 8.19 -6.07 2.61
C CYS A 54 7.38 -5.63 1.39
N SER A 55 6.21 -6.26 1.24
CA SER A 55 5.11 -5.75 0.42
C SER A 55 3.88 -5.49 1.32
N TRP A 56 2.70 -5.31 0.70
CA TRP A 56 1.42 -5.31 1.40
C TRP A 56 1.16 -6.63 2.17
N ALA A 57 1.74 -7.75 1.72
CA ALA A 57 1.42 -9.09 2.21
C ALA A 57 1.91 -9.31 3.65
N ASN A 58 3.10 -8.81 4.00
CA ASN A 58 3.75 -9.10 5.28
C ASN A 58 2.86 -8.75 6.48
N VAL A 59 2.40 -7.51 6.56
CA VAL A 59 1.51 -7.07 7.65
C VAL A 59 0.10 -7.64 7.48
N THR A 60 -0.37 -7.83 6.25
CA THR A 60 -1.67 -8.44 5.96
C THR A 60 -1.75 -9.84 6.56
N GLU A 61 -0.71 -10.66 6.41
CA GLU A 61 -0.73 -12.04 6.88
C GLU A 61 -0.34 -12.16 8.35
N LYS A 62 0.66 -11.38 8.79
CA LYS A 62 1.33 -11.59 10.09
C LYS A 62 1.07 -10.49 11.12
N GLY A 63 0.39 -9.41 10.75
CA GLY A 63 0.20 -8.24 11.62
C GLY A 63 -0.98 -8.33 12.59
N GLU A 64 -1.81 -9.38 12.49
CA GLU A 64 -2.95 -9.66 13.37
C GLU A 64 -3.93 -8.49 13.66
N PHE A 65 -3.94 -7.47 12.80
CA PHE A 65 -4.68 -6.22 13.04
C PHE A 65 -6.20 -6.34 12.89
N ARG A 66 -6.68 -7.32 12.11
CA ARG A 66 -8.08 -7.37 11.63
C ARG A 66 -9.10 -7.45 12.76
N ALA A 67 -8.83 -8.22 13.81
CA ALA A 67 -9.74 -8.34 14.96
C ALA A 67 -9.93 -6.99 15.67
N ALA A 68 -8.84 -6.26 15.90
CA ALA A 68 -8.87 -4.94 16.51
C ALA A 68 -9.56 -3.91 15.60
N CYS A 69 -9.25 -3.92 14.31
CA CYS A 69 -9.86 -3.03 13.33
C CYS A 69 -11.37 -3.27 13.20
N ALA A 70 -11.82 -4.53 13.20
CA ALA A 70 -13.25 -4.86 13.18
C ALA A 70 -13.97 -4.33 14.43
N ARG A 71 -13.40 -4.55 15.62
CA ARG A 71 -13.97 -4.08 16.89
C ARG A 71 -14.06 -2.56 17.01
N LEU A 72 -13.06 -1.85 16.48
CA LEU A 72 -12.99 -0.38 16.52
C LEU A 72 -13.66 0.28 15.30
N GLY A 73 -14.04 -0.52 14.30
CA GLY A 73 -14.51 -0.04 13.00
C GLY A 73 -13.48 0.84 12.30
N LEU A 74 -12.23 0.39 12.22
CA LEU A 74 -11.15 1.07 11.50
C LEU A 74 -10.95 0.42 10.13
N VAL A 75 -10.78 1.25 9.09
CA VAL A 75 -10.22 0.81 7.82
C VAL A 75 -8.70 0.77 7.98
N PHE A 76 -8.06 -0.31 7.53
CA PHE A 76 -6.62 -0.48 7.63
C PHE A 76 -6.04 -0.65 6.23
N ILE A 77 -5.05 0.16 5.87
CA ILE A 77 -4.44 0.16 4.54
C ILE A 77 -2.94 -0.05 4.66
N ALA A 78 -2.41 -0.99 3.87
CA ALA A 78 -0.98 -1.25 3.75
C ALA A 78 -0.55 -1.20 2.27
N PRO A 79 0.11 -0.12 1.81
CA PRO A 79 0.71 -0.09 0.48
C PRO A 79 1.95 -0.98 0.37
N ASP A 80 2.42 -1.20 -0.86
CA ASP A 80 3.79 -1.64 -1.11
C ASP A 80 4.82 -0.56 -0.66
N THR A 81 6.08 -0.97 -0.53
CA THR A 81 7.18 -0.17 0.07
C THR A 81 8.02 0.58 -0.96
N SER A 82 7.89 0.22 -2.24
CA SER A 82 8.58 0.87 -3.37
C SER A 82 7.81 0.60 -4.68
N PRO A 83 8.11 1.32 -5.77
CA PRO A 83 7.82 0.84 -7.12
C PRO A 83 8.35 -0.58 -7.35
N ARG A 84 7.74 -1.31 -8.28
CA ARG A 84 8.12 -2.66 -8.72
C ARG A 84 8.10 -2.75 -10.25
N GLY A 85 8.95 -3.60 -10.83
CA GLY A 85 8.95 -3.88 -12.27
C GLY A 85 10.35 -4.08 -12.84
N VAL A 86 10.44 -4.68 -14.03
CA VAL A 86 11.72 -4.99 -14.69
C VAL A 86 12.52 -3.76 -15.07
N ASP A 87 11.84 -2.64 -15.34
CA ASP A 87 12.46 -1.37 -15.74
C ASP A 87 12.70 -0.42 -14.55
N VAL A 88 12.33 -0.84 -13.34
CA VAL A 88 12.59 -0.07 -12.13
C VAL A 88 14.01 -0.37 -11.67
N PRO A 89 14.87 0.65 -11.50
CA PRO A 89 16.24 0.41 -11.04
C PRO A 89 16.24 -0.31 -9.69
N ASP A 90 17.26 -1.13 -9.44
CA ASP A 90 17.51 -1.81 -8.16
C ASP A 90 18.96 -1.57 -7.73
N ASP A 91 19.30 -1.85 -6.48
CA ASP A 91 20.63 -1.55 -5.96
C ASP A 91 21.72 -2.22 -6.83
N PRO A 92 22.68 -1.46 -7.39
CA PRO A 92 23.76 -2.04 -8.18
C PRO A 92 24.61 -3.09 -7.42
N GLU A 93 24.67 -2.99 -6.09
CA GLU A 93 25.37 -3.95 -5.24
C GLU A 93 24.47 -5.11 -4.78
N GLY A 94 23.17 -5.06 -5.09
CA GLY A 94 22.19 -6.07 -4.71
C GLY A 94 21.91 -6.14 -3.21
N ALA A 95 22.17 -5.06 -2.47
CA ALA A 95 21.85 -4.95 -1.06
C ALA A 95 20.33 -4.80 -0.85
N TYR A 96 19.85 -5.27 0.30
CA TYR A 96 18.42 -5.30 0.61
C TYR A 96 17.89 -3.95 1.15
N ASP A 97 18.79 -3.04 1.51
CA ASP A 97 18.51 -1.77 2.16
C ASP A 97 18.55 -0.57 1.19
N PHE A 98 18.65 -0.83 -0.11
CA PHE A 98 18.51 0.16 -1.16
C PHE A 98 17.79 -0.47 -2.36
N GLY A 99 17.10 0.32 -3.17
CA GLY A 99 16.37 -0.25 -4.31
C GLY A 99 15.12 -1.03 -3.90
N LEU A 100 14.68 -1.98 -4.72
CA LEU A 100 13.32 -2.53 -4.70
C LEU A 100 12.93 -3.19 -3.36
N GLY A 101 11.96 -2.62 -2.66
CA GLY A 101 11.58 -3.00 -1.30
C GLY A 101 12.13 -2.05 -0.23
N ALA A 102 12.89 -1.04 -0.65
CA ALA A 102 13.56 -0.05 0.17
C ALA A 102 13.34 1.36 -0.42
N GLY A 103 12.08 1.78 -0.57
CA GLY A 103 11.76 3.12 -1.11
C GLY A 103 11.91 4.28 -0.12
N PHE A 104 12.11 4.00 1.18
CA PHE A 104 12.28 4.94 2.29
C PHE A 104 11.19 6.02 2.44
N TYR A 105 10.07 5.92 1.71
CA TYR A 105 9.00 6.92 1.70
C TYR A 105 9.49 8.33 1.36
N VAL A 106 10.47 8.42 0.46
CA VAL A 106 10.98 9.69 -0.08
C VAL A 106 10.60 9.86 -1.54
N ASP A 107 10.82 11.07 -2.02
CA ASP A 107 10.84 11.37 -3.44
C ASP A 107 12.28 11.54 -3.90
N ALA A 108 12.78 10.54 -4.65
CA ALA A 108 14.14 10.55 -5.16
C ALA A 108 14.36 11.68 -6.17
N THR A 109 15.52 12.32 -6.09
CA THR A 109 15.92 13.40 -7.01
C THR A 109 17.03 12.98 -7.97
N GLN A 110 17.79 11.92 -7.63
CA GLN A 110 18.92 11.45 -8.42
C GLN A 110 18.48 10.40 -9.43
N ALA A 111 19.02 10.47 -10.65
CA ALA A 111 18.86 9.41 -11.64
C ALA A 111 19.67 8.17 -11.24
N PRO A 112 19.22 6.95 -11.59
CA PRO A 112 17.99 6.65 -12.33
C PRO A 112 16.72 6.64 -11.45
N TRP A 113 16.86 6.75 -10.12
CA TRP A 113 15.81 6.59 -9.11
C TRP A 113 14.66 7.58 -9.22
N SER A 114 14.96 8.82 -9.58
CA SER A 114 13.99 9.93 -9.69
C SER A 114 12.83 9.65 -10.64
N ARG A 115 12.98 8.67 -11.56
CA ARG A 115 11.93 8.25 -12.49
C ARG A 115 10.77 7.53 -11.80
N HIS A 116 11.05 6.72 -10.77
CA HIS A 116 10.07 5.80 -10.19
C HIS A 116 9.92 5.91 -8.66
N TYR A 117 10.99 6.26 -7.94
CA TYR A 117 11.02 6.26 -6.48
C TYR A 117 10.41 7.55 -5.93
N ARG A 118 9.11 7.71 -6.14
CA ARG A 118 8.30 8.85 -5.70
C ARG A 118 7.33 8.44 -4.60
N MET A 119 7.85 7.73 -3.62
CA MET A 119 7.04 7.06 -2.60
C MET A 119 6.40 8.04 -1.62
N ARG A 120 7.01 9.20 -1.39
CA ARG A 120 6.39 10.26 -0.58
C ARG A 120 5.13 10.79 -1.28
N SER A 121 5.26 11.19 -2.55
CA SER A 121 4.13 11.64 -3.35
C SER A 121 3.03 10.57 -3.46
N TYR A 122 3.43 9.30 -3.60
CA TYR A 122 2.51 8.17 -3.64
C TYR A 122 1.68 8.03 -2.34
N VAL A 123 2.33 7.98 -1.17
CA VAL A 123 1.64 7.72 0.10
C VAL A 123 0.93 8.93 0.69
N GLU A 124 1.41 10.15 0.43
CA GLU A 124 0.82 11.38 1.00
C GLU A 124 -0.28 11.97 0.12
N THR A 125 -0.27 11.72 -1.20
CA THR A 125 -1.18 12.39 -2.15
C THR A 125 -1.95 11.42 -3.03
N GLU A 126 -1.26 10.63 -3.85
CA GLU A 126 -1.93 9.83 -4.89
C GLU A 126 -2.81 8.74 -4.30
N LEU A 127 -2.25 7.89 -3.44
CA LEU A 127 -2.98 6.76 -2.87
C LEU A 127 -4.13 7.23 -1.96
N PRO A 128 -3.98 8.22 -1.06
CA PRO A 128 -5.11 8.76 -0.31
C PRO A 128 -6.25 9.29 -1.21
N ALA A 129 -5.93 10.01 -2.28
CA ALA A 129 -6.93 10.50 -3.22
C ALA A 129 -7.67 9.35 -3.94
N LEU A 130 -6.94 8.31 -4.35
CA LEU A 130 -7.52 7.10 -4.94
C LEU A 130 -8.45 6.38 -3.95
N ILE A 131 -8.03 6.24 -2.69
CA ILE A 131 -8.83 5.56 -1.67
C ILE A 131 -10.13 6.31 -1.40
N ALA A 132 -10.07 7.64 -1.26
CA ALA A 132 -11.26 8.47 -1.01
C ALA A 132 -12.29 8.42 -2.17
N GLN A 133 -11.84 8.15 -3.39
CA GLN A 133 -12.74 8.00 -4.55
C GLN A 133 -13.46 6.65 -4.59
N HIS A 134 -12.86 5.59 -4.02
CA HIS A 134 -13.30 4.22 -4.24
C HIS A 134 -13.78 3.47 -2.99
N PHE A 135 -13.50 3.99 -1.80
CA PHE A 135 -13.84 3.34 -0.53
C PHE A 135 -14.59 4.28 0.43
N PRO A 136 -15.40 3.73 1.35
CA PRO A 136 -16.14 4.52 2.33
C PRO A 136 -15.22 4.95 3.49
N VAL A 137 -14.39 5.96 3.24
CA VAL A 137 -13.44 6.55 4.21
C VAL A 137 -13.66 8.03 4.41
#